data_AF-A0A2H0YZQ7-F1
#
_entry.id   AF-A0A2H0YZQ7-F1
#
_cell.length_a   1.000
_cell.length_b   1.000
_cell.length_c   1.000
_cell.angle_alpha   90.00
_cell.angle_beta   90.00
_cell.angle_gamma   90.00
#
_symmetry.space_group_name_H-M   'P 1'
#
loop_
_entity.id
_entity.type
_entity.pdbx_description
1 polymer ?
#
loop_
_entity_poly.entity_id
_entity_poly.type
_entity_poly.pdbx_seq_one_letter_code
_entity_poly.pdbx_strand_id
1 'polypeptide(L)'
;MESFEPKFHSIMEKPKEPEKGEAPFEVMKTPGIVIQEEKGAQLFSLLLKAENPEWGETETPLAKETTDYFRDNPLNPEIIKTIKDFYAQGVDEETLYNLALTYRHQERAEKVFEMAGKYKPHVINPREIHQKLLALLESFDQTFSASPLAGKFAAEIELDRNERLARLTETRKRIESLIDFFKPDSKTTNMQKIKFCTN
;
A
#
# COMPACT_ATOMS: atom_id res chain seq x y z
N MET A 1 -86.03 -3.08 35.68
CA MET A 1 -85.32 -4.27 35.16
C MET A 1 -84.33 -3.79 34.13
N GLU A 2 -83.09 -4.20 34.30
CA GLU A 2 -81.86 -3.53 33.86
C GLU A 2 -81.71 -3.40 32.34
N SER A 3 -81.13 -2.26 31.95
CA SER A 3 -80.56 -1.96 30.64
C SER A 3 -79.43 -2.91 30.30
N PHE A 4 -79.56 -3.67 29.21
CA PHE A 4 -78.45 -4.40 28.60
C PHE A 4 -77.83 -3.53 27.50
N GLU A 5 -76.75 -2.81 27.83
CA GLU A 5 -75.79 -2.31 26.84
C GLU A 5 -74.73 -3.37 26.57
N PRO A 6 -74.40 -3.69 25.30
CA PRO A 6 -73.27 -4.55 24.99
C PRO A 6 -71.96 -3.77 25.18
N LYS A 7 -71.14 -4.23 26.12
CA LYS A 7 -69.76 -3.75 26.33
C LYS A 7 -68.91 -4.12 25.11
N PHE A 8 -68.61 -3.14 24.26
CA PHE A 8 -67.52 -3.26 23.29
C PHE A 8 -66.18 -3.20 24.03
N HIS A 9 -65.54 -4.36 24.23
CA HIS A 9 -64.12 -4.40 24.57
C HIS A 9 -63.32 -4.06 23.31
N SER A 10 -62.89 -2.80 23.19
CA SER A 10 -61.81 -2.42 22.28
C SER A 10 -60.55 -3.12 22.77
N ILE A 11 -60.12 -4.16 22.06
CA ILE A 11 -58.76 -4.67 22.17
C ILE A 11 -57.89 -3.59 21.55
N MET A 12 -57.36 -2.68 22.38
CA MET A 12 -56.30 -1.78 21.96
C MET A 12 -55.08 -2.65 21.64
N GLU A 13 -54.82 -2.88 20.34
CA GLU A 13 -53.53 -3.35 19.88
C GLU A 13 -52.48 -2.39 20.44
N LYS A 14 -51.60 -2.90 21.30
CA LYS A 14 -50.41 -2.16 21.71
C LYS A 14 -49.66 -1.76 20.44
N PRO A 15 -49.22 -0.50 20.29
CA PRO A 15 -48.36 -0.13 19.19
C PRO A 15 -47.16 -1.06 19.18
N LYS A 16 -46.92 -1.77 18.07
CA LYS A 16 -45.64 -2.42 17.84
C LYS A 16 -44.58 -1.35 17.97
N GLU A 17 -43.69 -1.49 18.96
CA GLU A 17 -42.49 -0.66 19.04
C GLU A 17 -41.82 -0.68 17.66
N PRO A 18 -41.38 0.47 17.12
CA PRO A 18 -40.64 0.46 15.88
C PRO A 18 -39.42 -0.42 16.10
N GLU A 19 -39.30 -1.48 15.29
CA GLU A 19 -38.08 -2.27 15.20
C GLU A 19 -36.92 -1.28 15.09
N LYS A 20 -36.09 -1.23 16.13
CA LYS A 20 -34.87 -0.42 16.13
C LYS A 20 -34.05 -0.93 14.95
N GLY A 21 -34.13 -0.21 13.84
CA GLY A 21 -33.28 -0.45 12.68
C GLY A 21 -31.86 -0.56 13.19
N GLU A 22 -31.26 -1.74 13.03
CA GLU A 22 -29.90 -2.00 13.44
C GLU A 22 -29.04 -0.91 12.80
N ALA A 23 -28.38 -0.11 13.64
CA ALA A 23 -27.45 0.91 13.16
C ALA A 23 -26.44 0.20 12.23
N PRO A 24 -26.21 0.70 11.01
CA PRO A 24 -25.40 -0.01 10.04
C PRO A 24 -24.02 -0.26 10.62
N PHE A 25 -23.67 -1.52 10.78
CA PHE A 25 -22.30 -1.91 11.08
C PHE A 25 -21.42 -1.48 9.91
N GLU A 26 -20.22 -0.99 10.21
CA GLU A 26 -19.24 -0.73 9.16
C GLU A 26 -18.82 -2.08 8.58
N VAL A 27 -19.31 -2.39 7.38
CA VAL A 27 -18.95 -3.60 6.65
C VAL A 27 -17.51 -3.41 6.18
N MET A 28 -16.55 -4.08 6.82
CA MET A 28 -15.18 -4.13 6.32
C MET A 28 -15.20 -4.87 4.98
N LYS A 29 -14.98 -4.14 3.88
CA LYS A 29 -14.97 -4.69 2.53
C LYS A 29 -13.59 -5.20 2.18
N THR A 30 -13.52 -6.32 1.46
CA THR A 30 -12.29 -6.75 0.81
C THR A 30 -11.80 -5.65 -0.13
N PRO A 31 -10.56 -5.14 0.06
CA PRO A 31 -10.04 -4.10 -0.82
C PRO A 31 -9.86 -4.63 -2.24
N GLY A 32 -9.97 -3.74 -3.23
CA GLY A 32 -9.58 -4.06 -4.60
C GLY A 32 -8.09 -4.34 -4.67
N ILE A 33 -7.72 -5.48 -5.25
CA ILE A 33 -6.31 -5.83 -5.50
C ILE A 33 -5.99 -5.46 -6.94
N VAL A 34 -5.02 -4.57 -7.12
CA VAL A 34 -4.52 -4.16 -8.44
C VAL A 34 -3.09 -4.67 -8.57
N ILE A 35 -2.82 -5.43 -9.62
CA ILE A 35 -1.47 -5.85 -9.99
C ILE A 35 -1.00 -4.88 -11.08
N GLN A 36 0.03 -4.11 -10.76
CA GLN A 36 0.62 -3.12 -11.65
C GLN A 36 2.14 -3.14 -11.51
N GLU A 37 2.81 -2.66 -12.55
CA GLU A 37 4.25 -2.45 -12.52
C GLU A 37 4.57 -1.23 -11.65
N GLU A 38 5.51 -1.39 -10.73
CA GLU A 38 5.99 -0.32 -9.86
C GLU A 38 7.41 0.07 -10.28
N LYS A 39 7.51 0.72 -11.44
CA LYS A 39 8.82 0.99 -12.08
C LYS A 39 9.79 1.75 -11.18
N GLY A 40 9.29 2.73 -10.40
CA GLY A 40 10.14 3.48 -9.49
C GLY A 40 10.76 2.62 -8.39
N ALA A 41 9.98 1.69 -7.83
CA ALA A 41 10.49 0.74 -6.84
C ALA A 41 11.52 -0.22 -7.46
N GLN A 42 11.30 -0.68 -8.69
CA GLN A 42 12.26 -1.55 -9.39
C GLN A 42 13.59 -0.82 -9.65
N LEU A 43 13.54 0.42 -10.17
CA LEU A 43 14.72 1.25 -10.40
C LEU A 43 15.45 1.55 -9.09
N PHE A 44 14.73 1.88 -8.02
CA PHE A 44 15.33 2.13 -6.72
C PHE A 44 16.00 0.89 -6.14
N SER A 45 15.36 -0.27 -6.21
CA SER A 45 15.97 -1.55 -5.79
C SER A 45 17.25 -1.87 -6.58
N LEU A 46 17.29 -1.58 -7.88
CA LEU A 46 18.48 -1.74 -8.70
C LEU A 46 19.62 -0.80 -8.30
N LEU A 47 19.31 0.45 -7.97
CA LEU A 47 20.28 1.40 -7.45
C LEU A 47 20.89 0.93 -6.13
N LEU A 48 20.05 0.43 -5.21
CA LEU A 48 20.50 -0.13 -3.94
C LEU A 48 21.39 -1.37 -4.16
N LYS A 49 21.03 -2.26 -5.10
CA LYS A 49 21.86 -3.41 -5.49
C LYS A 49 23.21 -2.99 -6.08
N ALA A 50 23.22 -1.93 -6.88
CA ALA A 50 24.43 -1.39 -7.48
C ALA A 50 25.34 -0.71 -6.44
N GLU A 51 24.76 -0.08 -5.41
CA GLU A 51 25.51 0.43 -4.27
C GLU A 51 26.11 -0.72 -3.44
N ASN A 52 25.29 -1.72 -3.13
CA ASN A 52 25.68 -2.86 -2.32
C ASN A 52 25.25 -4.19 -2.98
N PRO A 53 26.20 -4.90 -3.62
CA PRO A 53 25.92 -6.16 -4.30
C PRO A 53 25.37 -7.28 -3.41
N GLU A 54 25.52 -7.18 -2.09
CA GLU A 54 25.02 -8.17 -1.12
C GLU A 54 23.54 -7.97 -0.78
N TRP A 55 22.93 -6.84 -1.16
CA TRP A 55 21.53 -6.58 -0.88
C TRP A 55 20.59 -7.32 -1.83
N GLY A 56 19.46 -7.81 -1.31
CA GLY A 56 18.46 -8.54 -2.10
C GLY A 56 18.92 -9.95 -2.55
N GLU A 57 18.34 -10.44 -3.65
CA GLU A 57 18.67 -11.76 -4.22
C GLU A 57 20.11 -11.78 -4.80
N THR A 58 20.86 -12.84 -4.54
CA THR A 58 22.28 -13.00 -4.96
C THR A 58 22.53 -14.26 -5.79
N GLU A 59 21.64 -15.25 -5.73
CA GLU A 59 21.93 -16.58 -6.25
C GLU A 59 21.44 -16.83 -7.66
N THR A 60 20.39 -16.10 -8.08
CA THR A 60 19.84 -16.25 -9.43
C THR A 60 20.84 -15.83 -10.50
N PRO A 61 20.76 -16.40 -11.72
CA PRO A 61 21.60 -15.97 -12.84
C PRO A 61 21.50 -14.46 -13.09
N LEU A 62 20.28 -13.89 -13.06
CA LEU A 62 20.09 -12.47 -13.27
C LEU A 62 20.73 -11.62 -12.15
N ALA A 63 20.68 -12.06 -10.89
CA ALA A 63 21.34 -11.37 -9.79
C ALA A 63 22.86 -11.33 -9.96
N LYS A 64 23.47 -12.46 -10.34
CA LYS A 64 24.91 -12.57 -10.60
C LYS A 64 25.34 -11.67 -11.75
N GLU A 65 24.61 -11.72 -12.86
CA GLU A 65 24.85 -10.82 -14.01
C GLU A 65 24.68 -9.34 -13.65
N THR A 66 23.72 -9.01 -12.77
CA THR A 66 23.49 -7.64 -12.31
C THR A 66 24.68 -7.13 -11.51
N THR A 67 25.19 -7.93 -10.59
CA THR A 67 26.40 -7.62 -9.81
C THR A 67 27.61 -7.46 -10.72
N ASP A 68 27.81 -8.37 -11.67
CA ASP A 68 28.90 -8.30 -12.63
C ASP A 68 28.82 -7.02 -13.49
N TYR A 69 27.63 -6.68 -13.96
CA TYR A 69 27.40 -5.48 -14.76
C TYR A 69 27.77 -4.20 -14.01
N PHE A 70 27.31 -4.02 -12.77
CA PHE A 70 27.59 -2.82 -11.98
C PHE A 70 29.02 -2.76 -11.45
N ARG A 71 29.70 -3.90 -11.31
CA ARG A 71 31.15 -3.93 -11.08
C ARG A 71 31.91 -3.34 -12.27
N ASP A 72 31.52 -3.72 -13.48
CA ASP A 72 32.21 -3.31 -14.71
C ASP A 72 31.74 -1.92 -15.20
N ASN A 73 30.53 -1.50 -14.80
CA ASN A 73 29.90 -0.23 -15.15
C ASN A 73 29.39 0.47 -13.88
N PRO A 74 30.29 1.02 -13.05
CA PRO A 74 29.92 1.63 -11.79
C PRO A 74 28.98 2.82 -11.99
N LEU A 75 28.06 3.01 -11.04
CA LEU A 75 27.15 4.16 -11.03
C LEU A 75 27.92 5.48 -10.97
N ASN A 76 27.30 6.54 -11.50
CA ASN A 76 27.80 7.90 -11.35
C ASN A 76 27.95 8.21 -9.84
N PRO A 77 29.13 8.67 -9.37
CA PRO A 77 29.36 8.99 -7.97
C PRO A 77 28.32 9.96 -7.36
N GLU A 78 27.76 10.88 -8.15
CA GLU A 78 26.75 11.82 -7.68
C GLU A 78 25.42 11.13 -7.31
N ILE A 79 25.08 10.01 -7.97
CA ILE A 79 23.91 9.19 -7.62
C ILE A 79 24.09 8.60 -6.22
N ILE A 80 25.25 7.98 -5.98
CA ILE A 80 25.58 7.38 -4.67
C ILE A 80 25.63 8.44 -3.57
N LYS A 81 26.23 9.59 -3.88
CA LYS A 81 26.30 10.71 -2.96
C LYS A 81 24.90 11.22 -2.59
N THR A 82 24.02 11.38 -3.57
CA THR A 82 22.63 11.83 -3.33
C THR A 82 21.87 10.87 -2.40
N ILE A 83 22.01 9.57 -2.61
CA ILE A 83 21.39 8.54 -1.74
C ILE A 83 21.95 8.64 -0.32
N LYS A 84 23.28 8.76 -0.18
CA LYS A 84 23.93 8.93 1.13
C LYS A 84 23.53 10.22 1.83
N ASP A 85 23.34 11.31 1.08
CA ASP A 85 22.86 12.59 1.61
C ASP A 85 21.43 12.47 2.15
N PHE A 86 20.56 11.64 1.55
CA PHE A 86 19.24 11.35 2.12
C PHE A 86 19.35 10.61 3.46
N TYR A 87 20.17 9.56 3.53
CA TYR A 87 20.41 8.85 4.79
C TYR A 87 21.00 9.75 5.87
N ALA A 88 21.93 10.64 5.51
CA ALA A 88 22.51 11.62 6.44
C ALA A 88 21.48 12.64 6.97
N GLN A 89 20.43 12.92 6.20
CA GLN A 89 19.29 13.74 6.62
C GLN A 89 18.27 12.96 7.47
N GLY A 90 18.53 11.70 7.80
CA GLY A 90 17.64 10.84 8.58
C GLY A 90 16.48 10.25 7.78
N VAL A 91 16.53 10.29 6.45
CA VAL A 91 15.52 9.68 5.59
C VAL A 91 15.80 8.19 5.48
N ASP A 92 14.94 7.34 6.01
CA ASP A 92 15.12 5.90 5.95
C ASP A 92 14.74 5.28 4.59
N GLU A 93 15.17 4.05 4.37
CA GLU A 93 14.93 3.27 3.15
C GLU A 93 13.43 3.12 2.83
N GLU A 94 12.60 2.88 3.84
CA GLU A 94 11.15 2.75 3.67
C GLU A 94 10.53 4.06 3.15
N THR A 95 11.01 5.22 3.61
CA THR A 95 10.56 6.53 3.12
C THR A 95 10.94 6.70 1.66
N LEU A 96 12.20 6.42 1.32
CA LEU A 96 12.68 6.51 -0.06
C LEU A 96 11.92 5.54 -0.98
N TYR A 97 11.63 4.33 -0.51
CA TYR A 97 10.83 3.35 -1.25
C TYR A 97 9.40 3.84 -1.49
N ASN A 98 8.72 4.36 -0.47
CA ASN A 98 7.38 4.92 -0.61
C ASN A 98 7.35 6.13 -1.56
N LEU A 99 8.39 6.95 -1.55
CA LEU A 99 8.54 8.05 -2.51
C LEU A 99 8.79 7.53 -3.93
N ALA A 100 9.61 6.49 -4.09
CA ALA A 100 9.91 5.87 -5.38
C ALA A 100 8.64 5.26 -6.03
N LEU A 101 7.69 4.73 -5.25
CA LEU A 101 6.39 4.23 -5.73
C LEU A 101 5.52 5.29 -6.42
N THR A 102 5.87 6.56 -6.29
CA THR A 102 5.17 7.67 -6.97
C THR A 102 5.79 8.03 -8.32
N TYR A 103 6.91 7.39 -8.71
CA TYR A 103 7.50 7.58 -10.03
C TYR A 103 6.50 7.18 -11.11
N ARG A 104 6.18 8.11 -12.02
CA ARG A 104 5.09 8.01 -13.02
C ARG A 104 3.67 7.88 -12.44
N HIS A 105 3.52 8.09 -11.13
CA HIS A 105 2.28 8.00 -10.37
C HIS A 105 2.11 9.19 -9.41
N GLN A 106 2.17 10.41 -9.96
CA GLN A 106 2.12 11.65 -9.17
C GLN A 106 0.81 11.81 -8.37
N GLU A 107 -0.28 11.17 -8.81
CA GLU A 107 -1.55 11.14 -8.10
C GLU A 107 -1.44 10.53 -6.68
N ARG A 108 -0.39 9.75 -6.42
CA ARG A 108 -0.14 9.10 -5.12
C ARG A 108 0.70 9.96 -4.17
N ALA A 109 1.37 11.00 -4.69
CA ALA A 109 2.41 11.73 -3.96
C ALA A 109 1.88 12.40 -2.69
N GLU A 110 0.71 13.05 -2.76
CA GLU A 110 0.17 13.77 -1.60
C GLU A 110 -0.09 12.85 -0.41
N LYS A 111 -0.65 11.66 -0.65
CA LYS A 111 -0.86 10.65 0.39
C LYS A 111 0.46 10.18 1.01
N VAL A 112 1.51 10.02 0.20
CA VAL A 112 2.84 9.66 0.72
C VAL A 112 3.42 10.78 1.59
N PHE A 113 3.23 12.05 1.20
CA PHE A 113 3.66 13.19 2.02
C PHE A 113 2.89 13.29 3.34
N GLU A 114 1.58 13.06 3.32
CA GLU A 114 0.76 13.00 4.54
C GLU A 114 1.24 11.89 5.49
N MET A 115 1.54 10.70 4.96
CA MET A 115 2.07 9.59 5.77
C MET A 115 3.45 9.92 6.33
N ALA A 116 4.35 10.50 5.54
CA ALA A 116 5.66 10.93 6.00
C ALA A 116 5.55 11.99 7.10
N GLY A 117 4.70 13.01 6.93
CA GLY A 117 4.49 14.04 7.95
C GLY A 117 3.89 13.50 9.25
N LYS A 118 2.99 12.51 9.16
CA LYS A 118 2.31 11.93 10.33
C LYS A 118 3.19 10.96 11.11
N TYR A 119 3.93 10.10 10.41
CA TYR A 119 4.65 8.97 11.04
C TYR A 119 6.17 9.13 11.05
N LYS A 120 6.71 10.03 10.24
CA LYS A 120 8.15 10.29 10.12
C LYS A 120 8.46 11.80 10.21
N PRO A 121 8.10 12.46 11.33
CA PRO A 121 8.24 13.91 11.49
C PRO A 121 9.69 14.41 11.45
N HIS A 122 10.67 13.52 11.59
CA HIS A 122 12.10 13.82 11.47
C HIS A 122 12.54 14.02 10.01
N VAL A 123 11.75 13.54 9.03
CA VAL A 123 12.02 13.74 7.60
C VAL A 123 11.66 15.18 7.25
N ILE A 124 12.69 16.03 7.18
CA ILE A 124 12.54 17.44 6.84
C ILE A 124 12.30 17.57 5.34
N ASN A 125 11.25 18.29 4.95
CA ASN A 125 10.91 18.61 3.56
C ASN A 125 10.79 17.39 2.62
N PRO A 126 9.82 16.47 2.85
CA PRO A 126 9.63 15.28 2.02
C PRO A 126 9.36 15.58 0.54
N ARG A 127 8.86 16.78 0.21
CA ARG A 127 8.62 17.21 -1.18
C ARG A 127 9.92 17.45 -1.95
N GLU A 128 10.93 18.01 -1.29
CA GLU A 128 12.24 18.23 -1.93
C GLU A 128 12.99 16.91 -2.13
N ILE A 129 12.96 16.03 -1.12
CA ILE A 129 13.53 14.67 -1.22
C ILE A 129 12.87 13.92 -2.37
N HIS A 130 11.54 13.99 -2.47
CA HIS A 130 10.77 13.41 -3.56
C HIS A 130 11.22 13.89 -4.94
N GLN A 131 11.30 15.20 -5.15
CA GLN A 131 11.73 15.76 -6.43
C GLN A 131 13.15 15.31 -6.82
N LYS A 132 14.08 15.35 -5.86
CA LYS A 132 15.47 14.90 -6.06
C LYS A 132 15.53 13.41 -6.38
N LEU A 133 14.79 12.59 -5.64
CA LEU A 133 14.72 11.15 -5.86
C LEU A 133 14.13 10.83 -7.24
N LEU A 134 13.01 11.45 -7.64
CA LEU A 134 12.41 11.19 -8.94
C LEU A 134 13.33 11.61 -10.11
N ALA A 135 14.04 12.73 -9.98
CA ALA A 135 15.01 13.16 -10.97
C ALA A 135 16.19 12.17 -11.09
N LEU A 136 16.66 11.65 -9.95
CA LEU A 136 17.70 10.63 -9.91
C LEU A 136 17.22 9.32 -10.57
N LEU A 137 16.00 8.87 -10.28
CA LEU A 137 15.40 7.69 -10.88
C LEU A 137 15.22 7.84 -12.39
N GLU A 138 14.77 9.01 -12.86
CA GLU A 138 14.64 9.31 -14.30
C GLU A 138 16.00 9.26 -15.01
N SER A 139 17.03 9.89 -14.43
CA SER A 139 18.39 9.86 -15.00
C SER A 139 18.96 8.44 -15.04
N PHE A 140 18.71 7.65 -13.99
CA PHE A 140 19.13 6.26 -13.94
C PHE A 140 18.39 5.41 -14.97
N ASP A 141 17.07 5.58 -15.10
CA ASP A 141 16.21 4.88 -16.05
C ASP A 141 16.69 5.06 -17.50
N GLN A 142 17.06 6.29 -17.88
CA GLN A 142 17.58 6.59 -19.21
C GLN A 142 18.86 5.82 -19.55
N THR A 143 19.73 5.63 -18.56
CA THR A 143 20.98 4.90 -18.73
C THR A 143 20.74 3.39 -18.68
N PHE A 144 20.00 2.93 -17.67
CA PHE A 144 19.71 1.51 -17.47
C PHE A 144 18.89 0.92 -18.61
N SER A 145 17.95 1.67 -19.18
CA SER A 145 17.11 1.21 -20.31
C SER A 145 17.92 0.89 -21.57
N ALA A 146 19.11 1.48 -21.72
CA ALA A 146 20.03 1.15 -22.81
C ALA A 146 20.95 -0.05 -22.49
N SER A 147 20.91 -0.57 -21.26
CA SER A 147 21.77 -1.67 -20.82
C SER A 147 21.30 -3.03 -21.37
N PRO A 148 22.21 -4.01 -21.51
CA PRO A 148 21.84 -5.37 -21.86
C PRO A 148 20.97 -6.07 -20.80
N LEU A 149 20.93 -5.55 -19.57
CA LEU A 149 20.10 -6.08 -18.48
C LEU A 149 18.63 -5.67 -18.61
N ALA A 150 18.33 -4.53 -19.24
CA ALA A 150 16.96 -3.99 -19.30
C ALA A 150 15.95 -5.00 -19.85
N GLY A 151 16.29 -5.69 -20.94
CA GLY A 151 15.42 -6.71 -21.52
C GLY A 151 15.21 -7.93 -20.63
N LYS A 152 16.24 -8.34 -19.88
CA LYS A 152 16.14 -9.47 -18.94
C LYS A 152 15.25 -9.14 -17.75
N PHE A 153 15.42 -7.94 -17.17
CA PHE A 153 14.53 -7.47 -16.11
C PHE A 153 13.09 -7.33 -16.58
N ALA A 154 12.86 -6.77 -17.78
CA ALA A 154 11.51 -6.67 -18.33
C ALA A 154 10.83 -8.05 -18.46
N ALA A 155 11.57 -9.08 -18.89
CA ALA A 155 11.06 -10.44 -18.99
C ALA A 155 10.71 -11.05 -17.62
N GLU A 156 11.59 -10.90 -16.62
CA GLU A 156 11.32 -11.39 -15.25
C GLU A 156 10.15 -10.65 -14.59
N ILE A 157 10.04 -9.32 -14.81
CA ILE A 157 8.91 -8.52 -14.30
C ILE A 157 7.59 -9.00 -14.90
N GLU A 158 7.55 -9.26 -16.21
CA GLU A 158 6.34 -9.74 -16.87
C GLU A 158 6.01 -11.18 -16.44
N LEU A 159 7.02 -12.03 -16.20
CA LEU A 159 6.82 -13.36 -15.64
C LEU A 159 6.19 -13.28 -14.23
N ASP A 160 6.79 -12.52 -13.32
CA ASP A 160 6.28 -12.30 -11.95
C ASP A 160 4.85 -11.73 -11.96
N ARG A 161 4.58 -10.76 -12.83
CA ARG A 161 3.25 -10.19 -13.01
C ARG A 161 2.23 -11.26 -13.41
N ASN A 162 2.57 -12.12 -14.37
CA ASN A 162 1.69 -13.20 -14.83
C ASN A 162 1.46 -14.26 -13.74
N GLU A 163 2.49 -14.59 -12.96
CA GLU A 163 2.36 -15.48 -11.81
C GLU A 163 1.42 -14.91 -10.73
N ARG A 164 1.56 -13.61 -10.42
CA ARG A 164 0.67 -12.92 -9.48
C ARG A 164 -0.77 -12.89 -9.98
N LEU A 165 -0.97 -12.64 -11.28
CA LEU A 165 -2.30 -12.66 -11.90
C LEU A 165 -2.94 -14.05 -11.81
N ALA A 166 -2.19 -15.11 -12.07
CA ALA A 166 -2.68 -16.49 -11.96
C ALA A 166 -3.13 -16.84 -10.53
N ARG A 167 -2.47 -16.28 -9.51
CA ARG A 167 -2.78 -16.51 -8.09
C ARG A 167 -3.75 -15.48 -7.48
N LEU A 168 -4.24 -14.52 -8.27
CA LEU A 168 -5.04 -13.39 -7.77
C LEU A 168 -6.34 -13.85 -7.11
N THR A 169 -7.02 -14.83 -7.70
CA THR A 169 -8.27 -15.37 -7.16
C THR A 169 -8.06 -16.04 -5.80
N GLU A 170 -6.99 -16.83 -5.66
CA GLU A 170 -6.64 -17.45 -4.38
C GLU A 170 -6.27 -16.40 -3.34
N THR A 171 -5.46 -15.41 -3.73
CA THR A 171 -5.06 -14.30 -2.85
C THR A 171 -6.28 -13.56 -2.32
N ARG A 172 -7.26 -13.27 -3.18
CA ARG A 172 -8.54 -12.65 -2.76
C ARG A 172 -9.26 -13.48 -1.72
N LYS A 173 -9.41 -14.79 -1.96
CA LYS A 173 -10.06 -15.71 -0.99
C LYS A 173 -9.33 -15.76 0.35
N ARG A 174 -7.99 -15.71 0.36
CA ARG A 174 -7.19 -15.68 1.59
C ARG A 174 -7.42 -14.38 2.37
N ILE A 175 -7.47 -13.23 1.70
CA ILE A 175 -7.77 -11.94 2.34
C ILE A 175 -9.20 -11.94 2.89
N GLU A 176 -10.18 -12.41 2.13
CA GLU A 176 -11.57 -12.57 2.59
C GLU A 176 -11.64 -13.43 3.86
N SER A 177 -10.96 -14.58 3.85
CA SER A 177 -10.91 -15.48 5.01
C SER A 177 -10.28 -14.82 6.25
N LEU A 178 -9.25 -13.99 6.05
CA LEU A 178 -8.62 -13.25 7.15
C LEU A 178 -9.53 -12.14 7.70
N ILE A 179 -10.21 -11.40 6.83
CA ILE A 179 -11.18 -10.37 7.24
C ILE A 179 -12.31 -11.03 8.04
N ASP A 180 -12.83 -12.16 7.56
CA ASP A 180 -13.88 -12.92 8.24
C ASP A 180 -13.40 -13.45 9.59
N PHE A 181 -12.16 -13.91 9.69
CA PHE A 181 -11.58 -14.39 10.95
C PHE A 181 -11.47 -13.27 12.01
N PHE A 182 -11.03 -12.07 11.61
CA PHE A 182 -10.90 -10.93 12.52
C PHE A 182 -12.19 -10.13 12.70
N LYS A 183 -13.27 -10.51 12.02
CA LYS A 183 -14.56 -9.84 12.14
C LYS A 183 -15.06 -9.99 13.59
N PRO A 184 -15.39 -8.87 14.27
CA PRO A 184 -15.98 -8.94 15.61
C PRO A 184 -17.23 -9.81 15.59
N ASP A 185 -17.28 -10.82 16.46
CA ASP A 185 -18.48 -11.62 16.63
C ASP A 185 -19.56 -10.74 17.26
N SER A 186 -20.64 -10.53 16.52
CA SER A 186 -21.78 -9.70 16.94
C SER A 186 -22.46 -10.21 18.21
N LYS A 187 -22.23 -11.47 18.60
CA LYS A 187 -22.80 -12.09 19.80
C LYS A 187 -21.88 -11.99 21.03
N THR A 188 -20.57 -11.87 20.85
CA THR A 188 -19.59 -11.95 21.96
C THR A 188 -18.69 -10.73 22.09
N THR A 189 -18.63 -9.86 21.08
CA THR A 189 -17.74 -8.69 21.06
C THR A 189 -18.52 -7.40 21.35
N ASN A 190 -18.32 -6.85 22.54
CA ASN A 190 -18.97 -5.61 22.98
C ASN A 190 -18.21 -4.40 22.41
N MET A 191 -18.58 -3.93 21.23
CA MET A 191 -17.95 -2.74 20.62
C MET A 191 -18.45 -1.45 21.26
N GLN A 192 -17.57 -0.69 21.93
CA GLN A 192 -17.90 0.65 22.43
C GLN A 192 -18.09 1.62 21.26
N LYS A 193 -19.32 2.10 21.08
CA LYS A 193 -19.65 3.16 20.13
C LYS A 193 -19.16 4.50 20.67
N ILE A 194 -18.08 5.06 20.10
CA ILE A 194 -17.66 6.43 20.40
C ILE A 194 -18.69 7.38 19.78
N LYS A 195 -19.47 8.06 20.62
CA LYS A 195 -20.31 9.19 20.21
C LYS A 195 -19.47 10.47 20.28
N PHE A 196 -19.28 11.12 19.14
CA PHE A 196 -18.84 12.51 19.15
C PHE A 196 -20.07 13.40 19.37
N CYS A 197 -20.11 14.08 20.52
CA CYS A 197 -21.05 15.16 20.75
C CYS A 197 -20.47 16.45 20.13
N THR A 198 -21.17 17.03 19.17
CA THR A 198 -20.92 18.41 18.72
C THR A 198 -21.67 19.36 19.65
N ASN A 199 -20.94 20.30 20.25
CA ASN A 199 -21.51 21.51 20.88
C ASN A 199 -21.91 22.52 19.80
#